data_AF-A0A094AX33-F1
#
_entry.id   AF-A0A094AX33-F1
#
_cell.length_a   1.000
_cell.length_b   1.000
_cell.length_c   1.000
_cell.angle_alpha   90.00
_cell.angle_beta   90.00
_cell.angle_gamma   90.00
#
_symmetry.space_group_name_H-M   'P 1'
#
loop_
_entity.id
_entity.type
_entity.pdbx_description
1 polymer ?
#
loop_
_entity_poly.entity_id
_entity_poly.type
_entity_poly.pdbx_seq_one_letter_code
_entity_poly.pdbx_strand_id
1 'polypeptide(L)'
;MTDADELLEELKLTEAPDSSATTHIKIGDKDYHIDLSEIPYLSSFANFETKAQTQPKDLIHGPIAHFDVALKGIKLGFRQCFRSLPPDLAQHHALCETYEFLCIDVIGGQSLSEIMYELKSGKYKYVDTYYEGDKPKARDAAYKLLHLMFCGEFKDEIKDSMKVYNAVMYVVSHGKTFKWRTRKVVRAAYEERFVVSEKQRAALDKWEKTSAVKLAEEDSRDVTTEEEVSDDYDSDYNTYPFYCD
;
A
#
# COMPACT_ATOMS: atom_id res chain seq x y z
N MET A 1 48.23 27.31 -20.37
CA MET A 1 47.30 26.16 -20.49
C MET A 1 46.45 26.11 -19.22
N THR A 2 45.62 27.14 -19.03
CA THR A 2 44.79 27.37 -17.84
C THR A 2 43.70 28.35 -18.26
N ASP A 3 42.81 27.86 -19.13
CA ASP A 3 41.64 28.61 -19.65
C ASP A 3 40.56 27.62 -20.14
N ALA A 4 40.93 26.38 -20.45
CA ALA A 4 39.99 25.33 -20.83
C ALA A 4 39.31 24.64 -19.63
N ASP A 5 39.97 24.60 -18.47
CA ASP A 5 39.43 23.93 -17.26
C ASP A 5 38.40 24.80 -16.51
N GLU A 6 38.50 26.14 -16.62
CA GLU A 6 37.57 27.07 -15.95
C GLU A 6 36.23 27.15 -16.70
N LEU A 7 36.25 27.06 -18.04
CA LEU A 7 35.02 26.95 -18.86
C LEU A 7 34.33 25.59 -18.76
N LEU A 8 35.06 24.54 -18.33
CA LEU A 8 34.49 23.22 -18.08
C LEU A 8 33.83 23.08 -16.71
N GLU A 9 34.11 23.98 -15.75
CA GLU A 9 33.34 24.08 -14.50
C GLU A 9 32.05 24.89 -14.68
N GLU A 10 32.04 25.95 -15.51
CA GLU A 10 30.82 26.72 -15.79
C GLU A 10 29.79 25.98 -16.67
N LEU A 11 30.22 24.93 -17.40
CA LEU A 11 29.34 24.10 -18.24
C LEU A 11 28.93 22.77 -17.61
N LYS A 12 29.31 22.50 -16.36
CA LYS A 12 28.76 21.38 -15.59
C LYS A 12 27.42 21.78 -14.98
N LEU A 13 26.39 21.64 -15.83
CA LEU A 13 25.05 21.15 -15.46
C LEU A 13 24.50 21.82 -14.18
N THR A 14 23.91 23.00 -14.26
CA THR A 14 22.45 23.09 -14.55
C THR A 14 21.79 21.72 -14.67
N GLU A 15 21.66 21.01 -13.56
CA GLU A 15 20.54 20.10 -13.37
C GLU A 15 19.29 20.93 -13.65
N ALA A 16 18.54 20.53 -14.68
CA ALA A 16 17.18 21.00 -14.82
C ALA A 16 16.50 20.76 -13.47
N PRO A 17 15.80 21.75 -12.87
CA PRO A 17 15.03 21.44 -11.68
C PRO A 17 14.02 20.39 -12.11
N ASP A 18 14.13 19.19 -11.53
CA ASP A 18 13.03 18.24 -11.45
C ASP A 18 11.96 18.89 -10.55
N SER A 19 11.35 19.97 -11.03
CA SER A 19 10.31 20.68 -10.32
C SER A 19 9.02 19.91 -10.54
N SER A 20 8.84 18.81 -9.80
CA SER A 20 7.49 18.53 -9.34
C SER A 20 7.11 19.75 -8.51
N ALA A 21 6.32 20.64 -9.11
CA ALA A 21 5.95 21.91 -8.50
C ALA A 21 5.00 21.61 -7.33
N THR A 22 5.57 21.33 -6.16
CA THR A 22 4.78 21.08 -4.96
C THR A 22 4.06 22.37 -4.55
N THR A 23 2.78 22.25 -4.24
CA THR A 23 1.94 23.37 -3.81
C THR A 23 1.82 23.36 -2.30
N HIS A 24 1.96 24.54 -1.68
CA HIS A 24 1.67 24.72 -0.27
C HIS A 24 0.15 24.69 -0.03
N ILE A 25 -0.30 23.78 0.82
CA ILE A 25 -1.71 23.66 1.22
C ILE A 25 -1.80 23.36 2.71
N LYS A 26 -2.72 24.04 3.39
CA LYS A 26 -3.09 23.74 4.77
C LYS A 26 -4.32 22.84 4.79
N ILE A 27 -4.24 21.69 5.45
CA ILE A 27 -5.36 20.74 5.61
C ILE A 27 -5.61 20.58 7.11
N GLY A 28 -6.73 21.11 7.58
CA GLY A 28 -7.00 21.21 9.01
C GLY A 28 -6.00 22.15 9.70
N ASP A 29 -5.21 21.60 10.63
CA ASP A 29 -4.20 22.33 11.40
C ASP A 29 -2.77 22.15 10.89
N LYS A 30 -2.56 21.33 9.85
CA LYS A 30 -1.25 20.97 9.32
C LYS A 30 -0.97 21.58 7.94
N ASP A 31 0.28 21.95 7.73
CA ASP A 31 0.79 22.47 6.47
C ASP A 31 1.49 21.36 5.68
N TYR A 32 1.25 21.32 4.37
CA TYR A 32 1.78 20.31 3.47
C TYR A 32 2.38 20.93 2.21
N HIS A 33 3.34 20.23 1.61
CA HIS A 33 3.86 20.50 0.26
C HIS A 33 3.59 19.27 -0.60
N ILE A 34 2.65 19.39 -1.53
CA ILE A 34 2.11 18.24 -2.27
C ILE A 34 2.12 18.55 -3.75
N ASP A 35 2.51 17.56 -4.56
CA ASP A 35 2.21 17.58 -5.97
C ASP A 35 0.72 17.30 -6.16
N LEU A 36 -0.05 18.34 -6.50
CA LEU A 36 -1.50 18.22 -6.65
C LEU A 36 -1.90 17.32 -7.81
N SER A 37 -1.01 17.06 -8.78
CA SER A 37 -1.32 16.17 -9.91
C SER A 37 -1.54 14.71 -9.47
N GLU A 38 -0.97 14.31 -8.33
CA GLU A 38 -1.16 12.98 -7.75
C GLU A 38 -2.52 12.83 -7.03
N ILE A 39 -3.20 13.94 -6.70
CA ILE A 39 -4.43 13.94 -5.91
C ILE A 39 -5.54 14.72 -6.65
N PRO A 40 -6.36 14.05 -7.47
CA PRO A 40 -7.30 14.71 -8.38
C PRO A 40 -8.29 15.65 -7.69
N TYR A 41 -8.79 15.28 -6.52
CA TYR A 41 -9.67 16.14 -5.73
C TYR A 41 -8.96 17.46 -5.35
N LEU A 42 -7.75 17.39 -4.79
CA LEU A 42 -7.02 18.58 -4.35
C LEU A 42 -6.56 19.45 -5.53
N SER A 43 -6.22 18.84 -6.67
CA SER A 43 -5.99 19.57 -7.92
C SER A 43 -7.22 20.39 -8.33
N SER A 44 -8.39 19.75 -8.30
CA SER A 44 -9.67 20.40 -8.65
C SER A 44 -10.02 21.50 -7.66
N PHE A 45 -9.81 21.25 -6.37
CA PHE A 45 -10.00 22.23 -5.29
C PHE A 45 -9.12 23.46 -5.47
N ALA A 46 -7.81 23.27 -5.69
CA ALA A 46 -6.87 24.38 -5.93
C ALA A 46 -7.24 25.20 -7.16
N ASN A 47 -7.63 24.54 -8.25
CA ASN A 47 -8.09 25.19 -9.47
C ASN A 47 -9.35 26.02 -9.25
N PHE A 48 -10.29 25.53 -8.44
CA PHE A 48 -11.51 26.25 -8.10
C PHE A 48 -11.20 27.49 -7.27
N GLU A 49 -10.43 27.34 -6.19
CA GLU A 49 -10.03 28.45 -5.31
C GLU A 49 -9.26 29.54 -6.09
N THR A 50 -8.32 29.14 -6.94
CA THR A 50 -7.52 30.08 -7.75
C THR A 50 -8.38 30.90 -8.72
N LYS A 51 -9.45 30.31 -9.27
CA LYS A 51 -10.39 31.01 -10.16
C LYS A 51 -11.38 31.89 -9.41
N ALA A 52 -11.76 31.50 -8.20
CA ALA A 52 -12.72 32.23 -7.39
C ALA A 52 -12.12 33.49 -6.74
N GLN A 53 -10.79 33.52 -6.56
CA GLN A 53 -10.12 34.59 -5.82
C GLN A 53 -9.49 35.64 -6.74
N THR A 54 -9.69 36.92 -6.40
CA THR A 54 -9.10 38.06 -7.12
C THR A 54 -7.67 38.40 -6.67
N GLN A 55 -7.20 37.82 -5.56
CA GLN A 55 -5.83 37.96 -5.06
C GLN A 55 -5.28 36.60 -4.60
N PRO A 56 -3.96 36.37 -4.66
CA PRO A 56 -3.36 35.13 -4.18
C PRO A 56 -3.61 34.99 -2.68
N LYS A 57 -4.29 33.91 -2.28
CA LYS A 57 -4.48 33.52 -0.88
C LYS A 57 -3.93 32.12 -0.66
N ASP A 58 -3.54 31.86 0.58
CA ASP A 58 -3.16 30.50 1.00
C ASP A 58 -4.29 29.51 0.73
N LEU A 59 -3.93 28.35 0.17
CA LEU A 59 -4.86 27.27 -0.08
C LEU A 59 -5.15 26.54 1.24
N ILE A 60 -6.38 26.65 1.73
CA ILE A 60 -6.79 26.11 3.03
C ILE A 60 -7.99 25.19 2.83
N HIS A 61 -7.85 23.94 3.24
CA HIS A 61 -8.90 22.93 3.25
C HIS A 61 -9.23 22.51 4.69
N GLY A 62 -10.47 22.09 4.93
CA GLY A 62 -10.85 21.47 6.20
C GLY A 62 -10.06 20.19 6.51
N PRO A 63 -10.14 19.66 7.74
CA PRO A 63 -9.46 18.41 8.09
C PRO A 63 -9.96 17.25 7.22
N ILE A 64 -9.04 16.37 6.82
CA ILE A 64 -9.33 15.13 6.09
C ILE A 64 -8.86 13.96 6.96
N ALA A 65 -9.75 13.01 7.24
CA ALA A 65 -9.43 11.83 8.05
C ALA A 65 -8.30 11.02 7.42
N HIS A 66 -7.35 10.54 8.23
CA HIS A 66 -6.20 9.73 7.79
C HIS A 66 -5.36 10.30 6.63
N PHE A 67 -5.42 11.60 6.36
CA PHE A 67 -4.73 12.20 5.22
C PHE A 67 -3.22 11.93 5.20
N ASP A 68 -2.56 12.00 6.35
CA ASP A 68 -1.12 11.67 6.49
C ASP A 68 -0.80 10.24 6.04
N VAL A 69 -1.69 9.30 6.36
CA VAL A 69 -1.53 7.89 5.97
C VAL A 69 -1.81 7.72 4.49
N ALA A 70 -2.87 8.35 3.98
CA ALA A 70 -3.21 8.34 2.58
C ALA A 70 -2.04 8.84 1.71
N LEU A 71 -1.45 9.97 2.10
CA LEU A 71 -0.31 10.60 1.45
C LEU A 71 0.94 9.70 1.47
N LYS A 72 1.23 9.03 2.59
CA LYS A 72 2.31 8.02 2.65
C LYS A 72 2.07 6.87 1.69
N GLY A 73 0.83 6.39 1.59
CA GLY A 73 0.47 5.33 0.64
C GLY A 73 0.71 5.74 -0.82
N ILE A 74 0.33 6.97 -1.18
CA ILE A 74 0.53 7.53 -2.53
C ILE A 74 2.03 7.69 -2.84
N LYS A 75 2.80 8.30 -1.94
CA LYS A 75 4.20 8.64 -2.18
C LYS A 75 5.19 7.48 -2.04
N LEU A 76 4.93 6.57 -1.10
CA LEU A 76 5.89 5.53 -0.69
C LEU A 76 5.38 4.10 -0.95
N GLY A 77 4.14 3.96 -1.43
CA GLY A 77 3.46 2.70 -1.69
C GLY A 77 2.48 2.30 -0.60
N PHE A 78 1.37 1.68 -1.01
CA PHE A 78 0.21 1.40 -0.17
C PHE A 78 0.47 0.43 0.99
N ARG A 79 1.55 -0.36 0.97
CA ARG A 79 2.02 -1.16 2.12
C ARG A 79 2.22 -0.32 3.38
N GLN A 80 2.55 0.96 3.23
CA GLN A 80 2.73 1.88 4.36
C GLN A 80 1.44 2.11 5.15
N CYS A 81 0.27 1.88 4.55
CA CYS A 81 -1.01 2.00 5.25
C CYS A 81 -1.15 0.96 6.37
N PHE A 82 -0.73 -0.29 6.13
CA PHE A 82 -0.71 -1.33 7.18
C PHE A 82 0.27 -1.03 8.31
N ARG A 83 1.37 -0.35 8.00
CA ARG A 83 2.37 0.04 9.01
C ARG A 83 1.92 1.23 9.84
N SER A 84 1.22 2.17 9.20
CA SER A 84 0.80 3.43 9.82
C SER A 84 -0.51 3.31 10.60
N LEU A 85 -1.35 2.31 10.30
CA LEU A 85 -2.60 2.05 11.01
C LEU A 85 -2.48 0.85 11.94
N PRO A 86 -3.24 0.84 13.05
CA PRO A 86 -3.42 -0.37 13.84
C PRO A 86 -4.18 -1.42 13.00
N PRO A 87 -4.09 -2.72 13.34
CA PRO A 87 -4.86 -3.76 12.68
C PRO A 87 -6.33 -3.77 13.15
N ASP A 88 -6.97 -2.62 12.97
CA ASP A 88 -8.38 -2.35 13.26
C ASP A 88 -9.12 -2.06 11.97
N LEU A 89 -10.20 -2.79 11.72
CA LEU A 89 -10.88 -2.77 10.43
C LEU A 89 -11.54 -1.42 10.16
N ALA A 90 -12.06 -0.76 11.20
CA ALA A 90 -12.71 0.54 11.08
C ALA A 90 -11.73 1.64 10.62
N GLN A 91 -10.49 1.64 11.11
CA GLN A 91 -9.45 2.57 10.62
C GLN A 91 -9.14 2.37 9.13
N HIS A 92 -9.11 1.11 8.68
CA HIS A 92 -8.85 0.80 7.28
C HIS A 92 -10.03 1.15 6.36
N HIS A 93 -11.27 0.96 6.82
CA HIS A 93 -12.47 1.47 6.14
C HIS A 93 -12.43 2.98 5.98
N ALA A 94 -12.19 3.72 7.07
CA ALA A 94 -12.09 5.18 7.03
C ALA A 94 -10.99 5.66 6.07
N LEU A 95 -9.86 4.94 5.97
CA LEU A 95 -8.82 5.26 4.99
C LEU A 95 -9.27 4.98 3.54
N CYS A 96 -10.05 3.93 3.28
CA CYS A 96 -10.65 3.71 1.96
C CYS A 96 -11.64 4.82 1.57
N GLU A 97 -12.49 5.26 2.50
CA GLU A 97 -13.36 6.44 2.29
C GLU A 97 -12.54 7.70 1.99
N THR A 98 -11.40 7.89 2.65
CA THR A 98 -10.47 8.98 2.33
C THR A 98 -9.92 8.88 0.91
N TYR A 99 -9.53 7.68 0.45
CA TYR A 99 -9.06 7.52 -0.92
C TYR A 99 -10.16 7.78 -1.96
N GLU A 100 -11.40 7.37 -1.68
CA GLU A 100 -12.56 7.69 -2.51
C GLU A 100 -12.82 9.20 -2.56
N PHE A 101 -12.84 9.87 -1.40
CA PHE A 101 -12.99 11.33 -1.31
C PHE A 101 -11.90 12.08 -2.08
N LEU A 102 -10.65 11.61 -2.00
CA LEU A 102 -9.52 12.20 -2.70
C LEU A 102 -9.48 11.85 -4.21
N CYS A 103 -10.40 10.99 -4.67
CA CYS A 103 -10.46 10.44 -6.03
C CYS A 103 -9.18 9.69 -6.43
N ILE A 104 -8.61 8.90 -5.52
CA ILE A 104 -7.40 8.10 -5.75
C ILE A 104 -7.80 6.70 -6.23
N ASP A 105 -7.32 6.32 -7.42
CA ASP A 105 -7.41 4.95 -7.88
C ASP A 105 -6.31 4.09 -7.23
N VAL A 106 -6.61 3.55 -6.05
CA VAL A 106 -5.69 2.67 -5.30
C VAL A 106 -5.37 1.40 -6.07
N ILE A 107 -6.33 0.89 -6.84
CA ILE A 107 -6.18 -0.35 -7.61
C ILE A 107 -5.33 -0.09 -8.86
N GLY A 108 -5.36 1.13 -9.41
CA GLY A 108 -4.65 1.52 -10.62
C GLY A 108 -5.20 0.82 -11.86
N GLY A 109 -6.52 0.62 -11.91
CA GLY A 109 -7.21 -0.09 -12.98
C GLY A 109 -6.95 -1.60 -13.07
N GLN A 110 -6.19 -2.18 -12.12
CA GLN A 110 -5.85 -3.60 -12.11
C GLN A 110 -7.08 -4.49 -11.83
N SER A 111 -7.12 -5.62 -12.53
CA SER A 111 -8.05 -6.71 -12.25
C SER A 111 -7.64 -7.53 -11.03
N LEU A 112 -8.59 -8.26 -10.43
CA LEU A 112 -8.31 -9.21 -9.34
C LEU A 112 -7.20 -10.21 -9.72
N SER A 113 -7.18 -10.69 -10.97
CA SER A 113 -6.16 -11.64 -11.43
C SER A 113 -4.75 -11.03 -11.44
N GLU A 114 -4.62 -9.75 -11.83
CA GLU A 114 -3.35 -9.03 -11.81
C GLU A 114 -2.88 -8.78 -10.37
N ILE A 115 -3.78 -8.37 -9.47
CA ILE A 115 -3.48 -8.24 -8.04
C ILE A 115 -2.99 -9.59 -7.48
N MET A 116 -3.66 -10.69 -7.81
CA MET A 116 -3.25 -12.04 -7.39
C MET A 116 -1.89 -12.47 -7.95
N TYR A 117 -1.55 -12.02 -9.16
CA TYR A 117 -0.22 -12.24 -9.73
C TYR A 117 0.85 -11.46 -8.97
N GLU A 118 0.58 -10.19 -8.65
CA GLU A 118 1.50 -9.32 -7.90
C GLU A 118 1.67 -9.75 -6.44
N LEU A 119 0.64 -10.29 -5.79
CA LEU A 119 0.78 -10.93 -4.47
C LEU A 119 1.88 -12.00 -4.46
N LYS A 120 2.08 -12.69 -5.58
CA LYS A 120 3.10 -13.73 -5.73
C LYS A 120 4.48 -13.20 -6.12
N SER A 121 4.66 -11.88 -6.34
CA SER A 121 5.97 -11.30 -6.67
C SER A 121 6.99 -11.43 -5.55
N GLY A 122 6.52 -11.53 -4.30
CA GLY A 122 7.35 -11.77 -3.13
C GLY A 122 7.91 -13.19 -3.05
N LYS A 123 7.56 -14.09 -3.98
CA LYS A 123 8.17 -15.42 -4.07
C LYS A 123 9.58 -15.31 -4.64
N TYR A 124 10.49 -16.05 -4.03
CA TYR A 124 11.86 -16.25 -4.53
C TYR A 124 11.83 -16.82 -5.95
N LYS A 125 12.51 -16.13 -6.89
CA LYS A 125 12.82 -16.67 -8.22
C LYS A 125 14.34 -16.87 -8.30
N TYR A 126 14.75 -17.98 -8.88
CA TYR A 126 16.17 -18.27 -9.11
C TYR A 126 16.67 -17.41 -10.27
N VAL A 127 17.60 -16.49 -9.99
CA VAL A 127 18.38 -15.77 -11.01
C VAL A 127 19.83 -15.83 -10.57
N ASP A 128 20.60 -16.67 -11.27
CA ASP A 128 22.04 -17.01 -11.24
C ASP A 128 22.99 -16.55 -10.10
N THR A 129 22.80 -15.41 -9.42
CA THR A 129 23.74 -14.89 -8.41
C THR A 129 23.14 -14.13 -7.20
N TYR A 130 21.83 -13.88 -7.11
CA TYR A 130 21.21 -13.28 -5.90
C TYR A 130 19.73 -13.63 -5.75
N TYR A 131 19.25 -13.75 -4.51
CA TYR A 131 17.88 -14.14 -4.17
C TYR A 131 17.09 -12.95 -3.66
N GLU A 132 16.16 -12.38 -4.44
CA GLU A 132 15.11 -11.60 -3.79
C GLU A 132 13.79 -11.58 -4.59
N GLY A 133 12.70 -11.94 -3.92
CA GLY A 133 11.35 -11.65 -4.42
C GLY A 133 11.00 -10.20 -4.11
N ASP A 134 10.19 -9.58 -4.96
CA ASP A 134 9.74 -8.20 -4.78
C ASP A 134 8.65 -8.15 -3.69
N LYS A 135 9.10 -8.13 -2.42
CA LYS A 135 8.24 -8.03 -1.23
C LYS A 135 7.49 -6.69 -1.18
N PRO A 136 8.10 -5.52 -1.48
CA PRO A 136 7.36 -4.25 -1.53
C PRO A 136 6.14 -4.33 -2.44
N LYS A 137 6.32 -4.82 -3.68
CA LYS A 137 5.22 -4.97 -4.64
C LYS A 137 4.14 -5.93 -4.17
N ALA A 138 4.53 -7.08 -3.60
CA ALA A 138 3.56 -8.02 -3.06
C ALA A 138 2.74 -7.41 -1.91
N ARG A 139 3.39 -6.64 -1.03
CA ARG A 139 2.74 -5.95 0.10
C ARG A 139 1.80 -4.84 -0.38
N ASP A 140 2.17 -4.09 -1.41
CA ASP A 140 1.29 -3.10 -2.04
C ASP A 140 0.06 -3.79 -2.67
N ALA A 141 0.26 -4.92 -3.35
CA ALA A 141 -0.84 -5.73 -3.89
C ALA A 141 -1.77 -6.27 -2.80
N ALA A 142 -1.28 -6.57 -1.60
CA ALA A 142 -2.12 -6.94 -0.47
C ALA A 142 -3.03 -5.80 -0.01
N TYR A 143 -2.56 -4.55 -0.08
CA TYR A 143 -3.40 -3.40 0.22
C TYR A 143 -4.44 -3.16 -0.89
N LYS A 144 -4.08 -3.35 -2.15
CA LYS A 144 -5.05 -3.29 -3.27
C LYS A 144 -6.13 -4.36 -3.13
N LEU A 145 -5.76 -5.58 -2.71
CA LEU A 145 -6.73 -6.64 -2.39
C LEU A 145 -7.68 -6.21 -1.27
N LEU A 146 -7.15 -5.60 -0.19
CA LEU A 146 -7.97 -5.06 0.89
C LEU A 146 -8.98 -4.02 0.37
N HIS A 147 -8.50 -3.04 -0.40
CA HIS A 147 -9.33 -2.01 -0.98
C HIS A 147 -10.42 -2.58 -1.89
N LEU A 148 -10.10 -3.61 -2.68
CA LEU A 148 -11.06 -4.30 -3.52
C LEU A 148 -12.14 -5.03 -2.70
N MET A 149 -11.81 -5.59 -1.53
CA MET A 149 -12.81 -6.22 -0.66
C MET A 149 -13.79 -5.21 -0.06
N PHE A 150 -13.33 -4.00 0.26
CA PHE A 150 -14.19 -2.94 0.81
C PHE A 150 -15.02 -2.22 -0.25
N CYS A 151 -14.37 -1.74 -1.31
CA CYS A 151 -14.97 -0.82 -2.28
C CYS A 151 -15.25 -1.46 -3.63
N GLY A 152 -14.79 -2.69 -3.87
CA GLY A 152 -14.85 -3.32 -5.18
C GLY A 152 -16.22 -3.90 -5.53
N GLU A 153 -16.57 -3.78 -6.81
CA GLU A 153 -17.66 -4.53 -7.42
C GLU A 153 -17.14 -5.86 -7.98
N PHE A 154 -17.82 -6.95 -7.64
CA PHE A 154 -17.50 -8.29 -8.16
C PHE A 154 -18.56 -8.72 -9.16
N LYS A 155 -18.14 -9.15 -10.35
CA LYS A 155 -19.06 -9.52 -11.44
C LYS A 155 -19.80 -10.82 -11.14
N ASP A 156 -19.10 -11.76 -10.51
CA ASP A 156 -19.65 -13.04 -10.06
C ASP A 156 -19.22 -13.23 -8.61
N GLU A 157 -20.11 -12.88 -7.67
CA GLU A 157 -19.79 -12.91 -6.25
C GLU A 157 -19.32 -14.29 -5.78
N ILE A 158 -19.85 -15.38 -6.34
CA ILE A 158 -19.48 -16.74 -5.92
C ILE A 158 -18.08 -17.08 -6.44
N LYS A 159 -17.86 -16.91 -7.75
CA LYS A 159 -16.58 -17.25 -8.38
C LYS A 159 -15.46 -16.33 -7.90
N ASP A 160 -15.73 -15.04 -7.78
CA ASP A 160 -14.73 -14.07 -7.35
C ASP A 160 -14.48 -14.19 -5.85
N SER A 161 -15.47 -14.51 -5.00
CA SER A 161 -15.23 -14.82 -3.59
C SER A 161 -14.25 -15.99 -3.42
N MET A 162 -14.35 -17.04 -4.25
CA MET A 162 -13.40 -18.16 -4.21
C MET A 162 -11.97 -17.73 -4.58
N LYS A 163 -11.83 -16.83 -5.56
CA LYS A 163 -10.51 -16.27 -5.92
C LYS A 163 -9.94 -15.40 -4.80
N VAL A 164 -10.78 -14.53 -4.21
CA VAL A 164 -10.39 -13.69 -3.08
C VAL A 164 -9.99 -14.56 -1.90
N TYR A 165 -10.74 -15.62 -1.59
CA TYR A 165 -10.38 -16.60 -0.56
C TYR A 165 -8.97 -17.18 -0.80
N ASN A 166 -8.65 -17.60 -2.02
CA ASN A 166 -7.32 -18.12 -2.35
C ASN A 166 -6.22 -17.05 -2.19
N ALA A 167 -6.52 -15.79 -2.53
CA ALA A 167 -5.61 -14.67 -2.32
C ALA A 167 -5.37 -14.39 -0.83
N VAL A 168 -6.44 -14.39 -0.02
CA VAL A 168 -6.38 -14.23 1.45
C VAL A 168 -5.60 -15.38 2.08
N MET A 169 -5.89 -16.62 1.71
CA MET A 169 -5.15 -17.81 2.14
C MET A 169 -3.66 -17.69 1.84
N TYR A 170 -3.31 -17.16 0.67
CA TYR A 170 -1.93 -16.90 0.30
C TYR A 170 -1.30 -15.86 1.24
N VAL A 171 -1.95 -14.72 1.47
CA VAL A 171 -1.45 -13.67 2.37
C VAL A 171 -1.22 -14.21 3.78
N VAL A 172 -2.20 -14.90 4.37
CA VAL A 172 -2.11 -15.37 5.77
C VAL A 172 -1.08 -16.48 5.97
N SER A 173 -0.78 -17.28 4.94
CA SER A 173 0.20 -18.37 5.02
C SER A 173 1.65 -17.94 4.80
N HIS A 174 1.89 -16.74 4.23
CA HIS A 174 3.24 -16.29 3.84
C HIS A 174 3.80 -15.24 4.80
N GLY A 175 4.05 -15.65 6.06
CA GLY A 175 4.48 -14.75 7.13
C GLY A 175 5.84 -14.07 6.93
N LYS A 176 6.71 -14.62 6.07
CA LYS A 176 7.98 -13.98 5.66
C LYS A 176 7.75 -12.76 4.76
N THR A 177 6.69 -12.78 3.96
CA THR A 177 6.35 -11.69 3.03
C THR A 177 5.38 -10.72 3.69
N PHE A 178 4.29 -11.21 4.26
CA PHE A 178 3.23 -10.39 4.85
C PHE A 178 3.31 -10.43 6.37
N LYS A 179 3.50 -9.27 7.00
CA LYS A 179 3.58 -9.14 8.45
C LYS A 179 2.23 -9.33 9.11
N TRP A 180 2.24 -9.55 10.42
CA TRP A 180 1.04 -9.89 11.16
C TRP A 180 -0.09 -8.87 10.99
N ARG A 181 0.17 -7.55 10.99
CA ARG A 181 -0.89 -6.55 10.78
C ARG A 181 -1.59 -6.74 9.45
N THR A 182 -0.83 -6.86 8.37
CA THR A 182 -1.35 -7.16 7.02
C THR A 182 -2.18 -8.44 7.02
N ARG A 183 -1.65 -9.54 7.57
CA ARG A 183 -2.36 -10.84 7.59
C ARG A 183 -3.68 -10.75 8.35
N LYS A 184 -3.69 -10.08 9.50
CA LYS A 184 -4.87 -9.92 10.36
C LYS A 184 -5.95 -9.08 9.67
N VAL A 185 -5.59 -7.93 9.13
CA VAL A 185 -6.55 -7.01 8.48
C VAL A 185 -7.13 -7.63 7.21
N VAL A 186 -6.29 -8.22 6.34
CA VAL A 186 -6.75 -8.85 5.10
C VAL A 186 -7.70 -10.01 5.39
N ARG A 187 -7.42 -10.82 6.42
CA ARG A 187 -8.33 -11.89 6.85
C ARG A 187 -9.66 -11.32 7.34
N ALA A 188 -9.63 -10.35 8.25
CA ALA A 188 -10.84 -9.76 8.82
C ALA A 188 -11.74 -9.12 7.74
N ALA A 189 -11.14 -8.43 6.77
CA ALA A 189 -11.88 -7.85 5.65
C ALA A 189 -12.59 -8.91 4.78
N TYR A 190 -11.94 -10.06 4.54
CA TYR A 190 -12.57 -11.17 3.83
C TYR A 190 -13.76 -11.74 4.60
N GLU A 191 -13.58 -11.97 5.91
CA GLU A 191 -14.62 -12.50 6.79
C GLU A 191 -15.81 -11.53 6.97
N GLU A 192 -15.57 -10.23 6.86
CA GLU A 192 -16.63 -9.21 6.85
C GLU A 192 -17.38 -9.16 5.52
N ARG A 193 -16.67 -9.20 4.39
CA ARG A 193 -17.27 -9.02 3.05
C ARG A 193 -18.02 -10.27 2.58
N PHE A 194 -17.55 -11.47 2.91
CA PHE A 194 -18.05 -12.70 2.32
C PHE A 194 -18.59 -13.69 3.36
N VAL A 195 -19.57 -14.49 2.95
CA VAL A 195 -20.04 -15.62 3.77
C VAL A 195 -18.98 -16.72 3.77
N VAL A 196 -18.30 -16.87 4.90
CA VAL A 196 -17.21 -17.86 5.06
C VAL A 196 -17.76 -19.19 5.55
N SER A 197 -17.53 -20.26 4.80
CA SER A 197 -17.88 -21.62 5.23
C SER A 197 -17.02 -22.08 6.41
N GLU A 198 -17.52 -23.03 7.21
CA GLU A 198 -16.76 -23.61 8.34
C GLU A 198 -15.41 -24.19 7.89
N LYS A 199 -15.36 -24.80 6.70
CA LYS A 199 -14.13 -25.34 6.12
C LYS A 199 -13.10 -24.25 5.80
N GLN A 200 -13.54 -23.14 5.22
CA GLN A 200 -12.67 -22.01 4.92
C GLN A 200 -12.17 -21.34 6.20
N ARG A 201 -13.07 -21.14 7.19
CA ARG A 201 -12.70 -20.58 8.49
C ARG A 201 -11.67 -21.45 9.19
N ALA A 202 -11.90 -22.75 9.30
CA ALA A 202 -10.96 -23.70 9.89
C ALA A 202 -9.61 -23.76 9.15
N ALA A 203 -9.56 -23.46 7.85
CA ALA A 203 -8.30 -23.36 7.10
C ALA A 203 -7.55 -22.06 7.39
N LEU A 204 -8.26 -20.94 7.57
CA LEU A 204 -7.69 -19.64 7.95
C LEU A 204 -7.16 -19.67 9.39
N ASP A 205 -7.90 -20.29 10.33
CA ASP A 205 -7.54 -20.40 11.75
C ASP A 205 -6.17 -21.05 11.98
N LYS A 206 -5.75 -21.95 11.08
CA LYS A 206 -4.43 -22.62 11.16
C LYS A 206 -3.25 -21.66 11.13
N TRP A 207 -3.44 -20.47 10.58
CA TRP A 207 -2.39 -19.47 10.39
C TRP A 207 -2.42 -18.36 11.44
N GLU A 208 -3.41 -18.39 12.34
CA GLU A 208 -3.49 -17.42 13.42
C GLU A 208 -2.49 -17.78 14.53
N LYS A 209 -1.61 -16.83 14.84
CA LYS A 209 -0.68 -16.98 15.96
C LYS A 209 -1.41 -16.62 17.26
N THR A 210 -1.50 -17.57 18.18
CA THR A 210 -2.17 -17.39 19.49
C THR A 210 -1.24 -16.87 20.61
N SER A 211 0.07 -16.71 20.38
CA SER A 211 1.00 -16.26 21.41
C SER A 211 1.11 -14.73 21.47
N ALA A 212 0.59 -14.11 22.53
CA ALA A 212 0.64 -12.66 22.75
C ALA A 212 2.06 -12.07 22.72
N VAL A 213 3.07 -12.80 23.22
CA VAL A 213 4.48 -12.36 23.20
C VAL A 213 5.00 -12.27 21.77
N LYS A 214 4.77 -13.30 20.96
CA LYS A 214 5.17 -13.31 19.54
C LYS A 214 4.44 -12.25 18.72
N LEU A 215 3.19 -11.94 19.10
CA LEU A 215 2.42 -10.88 18.47
C LEU A 215 3.01 -9.51 18.78
N ALA A 216 3.35 -9.22 20.03
CA ALA A 216 3.97 -7.95 20.41
C ALA A 216 5.33 -7.71 19.72
N GLU A 217 6.16 -8.76 19.62
CA GLU A 217 7.45 -8.69 18.91
C GLU A 217 7.33 -8.54 17.39
N GLU A 218 6.28 -9.12 16.79
CA GLU A 218 6.02 -8.95 15.35
C GLU A 218 5.42 -7.56 15.08
N ASP A 219 4.55 -7.06 15.96
CA ASP A 219 3.94 -5.74 15.88
C ASP A 219 4.99 -4.62 16.00
N SER A 220 5.93 -4.73 16.94
CA SER A 220 7.01 -3.75 17.09
C SER A 220 7.91 -3.66 15.86
N ARG A 221 8.16 -4.81 15.20
CA ARG A 221 8.93 -4.87 13.94
C ARG A 221 8.14 -4.39 12.72
N ASP A 222 6.81 -4.37 12.78
CA ASP A 222 5.96 -3.89 11.69
C ASP A 222 5.97 -2.34 11.60
N VAL A 223 6.30 -1.67 12.70
CA VAL A 223 6.28 -0.20 12.83
C VAL A 223 7.62 0.46 12.44
N THR A 224 8.71 -0.30 12.36
CA THR A 224 10.03 0.27 12.05
C THR A 224 10.12 0.72 10.59
N THR A 225 10.70 1.90 10.37
CA THR A 225 10.78 2.58 9.07
C THR A 225 11.92 2.10 8.16
N GLU A 226 12.79 1.24 8.66
CA GLU A 226 13.90 0.68 7.89
C GLU A 226 13.37 -0.37 6.91
N GLU A 227 13.77 -0.29 5.64
CA GLU A 227 13.55 -1.40 4.71
C GLU A 227 14.19 -2.65 5.31
N GLU A 228 13.38 -3.70 5.48
CA GLU A 228 13.81 -4.93 6.14
C GLU A 228 15.00 -5.52 5.38
N VAL A 229 16.21 -5.35 5.93
CA VAL A 229 17.39 -6.12 5.52
C VAL A 229 17.02 -7.60 5.63
N SER A 230 17.39 -8.39 4.62
CA SER A 230 17.01 -9.79 4.54
C SER A 230 17.50 -10.57 5.77
N ASP A 231 16.61 -10.78 6.74
CA ASP A 231 16.87 -11.67 7.87
C ASP A 231 16.86 -13.12 7.36
N ASP A 232 18.03 -13.57 6.92
CA ASP A 232 18.30 -14.89 6.38
C ASP A 232 18.44 -15.95 7.49
N TYR A 233 17.57 -15.97 8.50
CA TYR A 233 17.53 -17.08 9.47
C TYR A 233 16.12 -17.30 10.04
N ASP A 234 15.41 -18.30 9.51
CA ASP A 234 15.07 -19.55 10.22
C ASP A 234 14.13 -20.43 9.34
N SER A 235 14.29 -21.74 9.47
CA SER A 235 13.91 -22.78 8.52
C SER A 235 12.42 -23.17 8.49
N ASP A 236 12.07 -23.93 7.44
CA ASP A 236 10.89 -24.79 7.26
C ASP A 236 9.52 -24.14 6.93
N TYR A 237 9.37 -23.69 5.68
CA TYR A 237 8.06 -23.63 5.02
C TYR A 237 8.02 -24.63 3.87
N ASN A 238 7.33 -25.75 4.08
CA ASN A 238 7.02 -26.70 3.02
C ASN A 238 6.14 -26.03 1.94
N THR A 239 6.69 -25.97 0.74
CA THR A 239 6.01 -25.58 -0.50
C THR A 239 4.84 -26.53 -0.77
N TYR A 240 3.60 -26.05 -0.62
CA TYR A 240 2.45 -26.75 -1.19
C TYR A 240 2.36 -26.47 -2.70
N PRO A 241 2.28 -27.50 -3.56
CA PRO A 241 1.91 -27.32 -4.95
C PRO A 241 0.39 -27.12 -5.01
N PHE A 242 -0.06 -25.91 -5.35
CA PHE A 242 -1.45 -25.71 -5.76
C PHE A 242 -1.53 -25.85 -7.27
N TYR A 243 -2.28 -26.86 -7.70
CA TYR A 243 -2.64 -27.14 -9.09
C TYR A 243 -3.40 -25.94 -9.66
N CYS A 244 -2.95 -25.46 -10.82
CA CYS A 244 -3.78 -24.69 -11.74
C CYS A 244 -4.41 -25.69 -12.71
N ASP A 245 -5.74 -25.72 -12.78
CA ASP A 245 -6.44 -25.99 -14.02
C ASP A 245 -6.66 -24.65 -14.75
#